data_AF-Q9WZU6-F1
#
_entry.id   AF-Q9WZU6-F1
#
_cell.length_a   1.000
_cell.length_b   1.000
_cell.length_c   1.000
_cell.angle_alpha   90.00
_cell.angle_beta   90.00
_cell.angle_gamma   90.00
#
_symmetry.space_group_name_H-M   'P 1'
#
loop_
_entity.id
_entity.type
_entity.pdbx_description
1 polymer ?
#
loop_
_entity_poly.entity_id
_entity_poly.type
_entity_poly.pdbx_seq_one_letter_code
_entity_poly.pdbx_strand_id
1 'polypeptide(L)'
;MTPTVMVVDESRITFLAVKNALEKDGFNVIWAKNEQEAFTFLRREKIDLVFVDVFEGEESLNLIRRIREEFPDTKVAVLSAYVDKDLIINSVKAGAVDYILKPFRLDYLLERVKKIISSTPRVTVSLRKNIEDLEITLKFEDIVRKEIKRSNRTGSRFCVMYVKFEDIMRDYETIKKFFRETDYVLPISASEYLFVLTLTGKHGIEAVTRRMKEKLSERFSYTYVCYPDDGKTYEEIILTLKDRMAKPRGNES
;
A
#
# COMPACT_ATOMS: atom_id res chain seq x y z
N MET A 1 -4.75 31.78 -5.63
CA MET A 1 -3.29 31.77 -5.46
C MET A 1 -2.81 30.37 -5.83
N THR A 2 -1.79 30.26 -6.68
CA THR A 2 -1.22 28.99 -7.12
C THR A 2 -0.51 28.32 -5.94
N PRO A 3 -0.87 27.09 -5.53
CA PRO A 3 -0.21 26.46 -4.38
C PRO A 3 1.26 26.14 -4.67
N THR A 4 2.13 26.41 -3.71
CA THR A 4 3.56 26.12 -3.82
C THR A 4 3.92 24.81 -3.11
N VAL A 5 4.54 23.90 -3.85
CA VAL A 5 5.04 22.61 -3.37
C VAL A 5 6.56 22.63 -3.39
N MET A 6 7.19 22.41 -2.23
CA MET A 6 8.65 22.28 -2.13
C MET A 6 9.05 20.81 -2.06
N VAL A 7 10.12 20.44 -2.75
CA VAL A 7 10.76 19.13 -2.65
C VAL A 7 12.10 19.29 -1.93
N VAL A 8 12.28 18.61 -0.80
CA VAL A 8 13.53 18.52 -0.06
C VAL A 8 14.15 17.15 -0.30
N ASP A 9 15.07 17.08 -1.25
CA ASP A 9 15.73 15.84 -1.71
C ASP A 9 17.04 16.21 -2.41
N GLU A 10 18.14 15.48 -2.17
CA GLU A 10 19.40 15.67 -2.89
C GLU A 10 19.28 15.28 -4.38
N SER A 11 18.35 14.38 -4.69
CA SER A 11 18.05 13.90 -6.03
C SER A 11 17.27 14.93 -6.84
N ARG A 12 18.00 15.61 -7.75
CA ARG A 12 17.38 16.46 -8.78
C ARG A 12 16.35 15.71 -9.64
N ILE A 13 16.53 14.39 -9.81
CA ILE A 13 15.62 13.54 -10.59
C ILE A 13 14.25 13.49 -9.91
N THR A 14 14.20 13.34 -8.58
CA THR A 14 12.94 13.40 -7.82
C THR A 14 12.24 14.72 -8.04
N PHE A 15 12.96 15.85 -7.90
CA PHE A 15 12.40 17.17 -8.14
C PHE A 15 11.80 17.31 -9.54
N LEU A 16 12.51 16.88 -10.59
CA LEU A 16 12.01 16.93 -11.96
C LEU A 16 10.77 16.05 -12.16
N ALA A 17 10.71 14.87 -11.53
CA ALA A 17 9.53 14.01 -11.58
C ALA A 17 8.31 14.66 -10.92
N VAL A 18 8.48 15.26 -9.73
CA VAL A 18 7.43 15.99 -9.02
C VAL A 18 6.98 17.21 -9.84
N LYS A 19 7.92 18.00 -10.36
CA LYS A 19 7.65 19.15 -11.23
C LYS A 19 6.81 18.75 -12.44
N ASN A 20 7.20 17.68 -13.14
CA ASN A 20 6.47 17.14 -14.29
C ASN A 20 5.05 16.67 -13.94
N ALA A 21 4.85 16.14 -12.73
CA ALA A 21 3.54 15.68 -12.28
C ALA A 21 2.58 16.83 -11.93
N LEU A 22 3.08 17.99 -11.48
CA LEU A 22 2.25 18.99 -10.82
C LEU A 22 2.13 20.33 -11.58
N GLU A 23 3.15 20.78 -12.31
CA GLU A 23 3.12 22.14 -12.89
C GLU A 23 2.02 22.33 -13.95
N LYS A 24 1.71 21.28 -14.72
CA LYS A 24 0.61 21.31 -15.70
C LYS A 24 -0.76 21.47 -15.07
N ASP A 25 -0.88 21.19 -13.77
CA ASP A 25 -2.12 21.23 -12.99
C ASP A 25 -2.21 22.47 -12.09
N GLY A 26 -1.38 23.49 -12.33
CA GLY A 26 -1.47 24.77 -11.64
C GLY A 26 -0.83 24.77 -10.24
N PHE A 27 0.21 23.98 -10.05
CA PHE A 27 1.08 24.04 -8.86
C PHE A 27 2.41 24.71 -9.22
N ASN A 28 2.97 25.48 -8.31
CA ASN A 28 4.35 25.95 -8.39
C ASN A 28 5.25 24.94 -7.66
N VAL A 29 6.30 24.41 -8.30
CA VAL A 29 7.18 23.41 -7.67
C VAL A 29 8.59 23.97 -7.51
N ILE A 30 9.07 24.02 -6.28
CA ILE A 30 10.42 24.49 -5.94
C ILE A 30 11.28 23.35 -5.36
N TRP A 31 12.59 23.49 -5.45
CA TRP A 31 13.55 22.49 -5.00
C TRP A 31 14.43 23.06 -3.89
N ALA A 32 14.60 22.28 -2.83
CA ALA A 32 15.66 22.46 -1.84
C ALA A 32 16.48 21.16 -1.80
N LYS A 33 17.80 21.28 -1.88
CA LYS A 33 18.71 20.12 -1.83
C LYS A 33 18.91 19.58 -0.43
N ASN A 34 18.68 20.42 0.58
CA ASN A 34 18.93 20.10 1.98
C ASN A 34 18.05 20.95 2.90
N GLU A 35 18.11 20.65 4.19
CA GLU A 35 17.39 21.36 5.24
C GLU A 35 17.65 22.87 5.23
N GLN A 36 18.91 23.29 5.11
CA GLN A 36 19.28 24.71 5.18
C GLN A 36 18.61 25.54 4.06
N GLU A 37 18.61 25.00 2.85
CA GLU A 37 17.94 25.60 1.69
C GLU A 37 16.41 25.60 1.87
N ALA A 38 15.84 24.51 2.40
CA ALA A 38 14.42 24.39 2.67
C ALA A 38 13.93 25.47 3.66
N PHE A 39 14.63 25.66 4.78
CA PHE A 39 14.30 26.71 5.76
C PHE A 39 14.51 28.12 5.21
N THR A 40 15.45 28.31 4.27
CA THR A 40 15.62 29.60 3.59
C THR A 40 14.38 29.96 2.77
N PHE A 41 13.80 28.99 2.06
CA PHE A 41 12.54 29.19 1.32
C PHE A 41 11.34 29.36 2.23
N LEU A 42 11.18 28.50 3.25
CA LEU A 42 10.05 28.56 4.20
C LEU A 42 9.93 29.91 4.91
N ARG A 43 11.06 30.58 5.19
CA ARG A 43 11.08 31.91 5.82
C ARG A 43 10.74 33.06 4.87
N ARG A 44 10.85 32.85 3.55
CA ARG A 44 10.69 33.91 2.54
C ARG A 44 9.34 33.84 1.84
N GLU A 45 8.81 32.64 1.65
CA GLU A 45 7.64 32.39 0.82
C GLU A 45 6.66 31.47 1.54
N LYS A 46 5.37 31.60 1.23
CA LYS A 46 4.36 30.66 1.70
C LYS A 46 4.48 29.35 0.92
N ILE A 47 4.72 28.26 1.65
CA ILE A 47 4.76 26.90 1.10
C ILE A 47 3.52 26.15 1.59
N ASP A 48 2.74 25.58 0.67
CA ASP A 48 1.51 24.87 1.02
C ASP A 48 1.77 23.39 1.32
N LEU A 49 2.80 22.80 0.70
CA LEU A 49 3.23 21.42 0.92
C LEU A 49 4.75 21.28 0.78
N VAL A 50 5.38 20.59 1.71
CA VAL A 50 6.77 20.13 1.62
C VAL A 50 6.79 18.62 1.46
N PHE A 51 7.46 18.13 0.43
CA PHE A 51 7.90 16.76 0.36
C PHE A 51 9.29 16.63 0.98
N VAL A 52 9.44 15.74 1.95
CA VAL A 52 10.72 15.41 2.58
C VAL A 52 11.15 14.03 2.12
N ASP A 53 12.38 13.91 1.61
CA ASP A 53 13.03 12.61 1.46
C ASP A 53 13.44 12.07 2.82
N VAL A 54 12.92 10.89 3.15
CA VAL A 54 13.17 10.23 4.42
C VAL A 54 13.95 8.94 4.15
N PHE A 55 15.10 8.84 4.78
CA PHE A 55 15.95 7.66 4.81
C PHE A 55 16.09 7.17 6.25
N GLU A 56 16.79 6.05 6.46
CA GLU A 56 17.05 5.52 7.80
C GLU A 56 17.81 6.53 8.67
N GLY A 57 17.25 6.87 9.83
CA GLY A 57 17.86 7.79 10.78
C GLY A 57 16.88 8.83 11.32
N GLU A 58 17.34 9.59 12.30
CA GLU A 58 16.49 10.54 13.05
C GLU A 58 16.44 11.94 12.42
N GLU A 59 17.41 12.26 11.56
CA GLU A 59 17.59 13.58 10.94
C GLU A 59 16.37 14.00 10.10
N SER A 60 15.92 13.12 9.22
CA SER A 60 14.75 13.35 8.36
C SER A 60 13.45 13.51 9.16
N LEU A 61 13.30 12.76 10.27
CA LEU A 61 12.16 12.89 11.18
C LEU A 61 12.20 14.21 11.95
N ASN A 62 13.38 14.66 12.37
CA ASN A 62 13.57 15.94 13.03
C ASN A 62 13.24 17.11 12.09
N LEU A 63 13.61 17.01 10.81
CA LEU A 63 13.19 17.98 9.80
C LEU A 63 11.66 18.11 9.72
N ILE A 64 10.93 16.99 9.67
CA ILE A 64 9.46 17.00 9.63
C ILE A 64 8.89 17.68 10.89
N ARG A 65 9.39 17.32 12.08
CA ARG A 65 8.96 17.93 13.35
C ARG A 65 9.18 19.44 13.35
N ARG A 66 10.38 19.86 12.94
CA ARG A 66 10.81 21.25 12.95
C ARG A 66 10.02 22.11 11.95
N ILE A 67 9.74 21.61 10.74
CA ILE A 67 8.87 22.31 9.78
C ILE A 67 7.48 22.49 10.38
N ARG A 68 6.93 21.44 11.00
CA ARG A 68 5.58 21.46 11.59
C ARG A 68 5.48 22.39 12.80
N GLU A 69 6.57 22.55 13.56
CA GLU A 69 6.65 23.46 14.71
C GLU A 69 6.85 24.92 14.28
N GLU A 70 7.77 25.20 13.36
CA GLU A 70 8.08 26.57 12.90
C GLU A 70 7.05 27.10 11.87
N PHE A 71 6.41 26.21 11.10
CA PHE A 71 5.49 26.55 10.00
C PHE A 71 4.21 25.70 10.04
N PRO A 72 3.30 25.93 11.00
CA PRO A 72 2.15 25.07 11.25
C PRO A 72 1.12 25.00 10.10
N ASP A 73 1.09 26.00 9.22
CA ASP A 73 0.22 26.02 8.04
C ASP A 73 0.79 25.23 6.86
N THR A 74 2.08 24.87 6.92
CA THR A 74 2.77 24.11 5.88
C THR A 74 2.53 22.62 6.08
N LYS A 75 1.88 21.96 5.11
CA LYS A 75 1.69 20.51 5.14
C LYS A 75 3.01 19.81 4.83
N VAL A 76 3.30 18.69 5.50
CA VAL A 76 4.51 17.91 5.23
C VAL A 76 4.12 16.50 4.79
N ALA A 77 4.63 16.04 3.66
CA ALA A 77 4.49 14.67 3.19
C ALA A 77 5.86 14.05 2.95
N VAL A 78 5.95 12.73 3.03
CA VAL A 78 7.19 11.99 2.77
C VAL A 78 7.20 11.48 1.34
N LEU A 79 8.34 11.61 0.67
CA LEU A 79 8.65 10.93 -0.58
C LEU A 79 9.90 10.07 -0.37
N SER A 80 9.77 8.75 -0.26
CA SER A 80 10.91 7.88 0.09
C SER A 80 11.01 6.64 -0.80
N ALA A 81 12.22 6.15 -1.03
CA ALA A 81 12.45 4.83 -1.64
C ALA A 81 12.37 3.68 -0.61
N TYR A 82 12.35 3.98 0.69
CA TYR A 82 12.37 3.00 1.77
C TYR A 82 10.95 2.59 2.15
N VAL A 83 10.77 1.27 2.30
CA VAL A 83 9.55 0.67 2.83
C VAL A 83 9.88 0.04 4.18
N ASP A 84 9.97 0.89 5.20
CA ASP A 84 10.17 0.45 6.59
C ASP A 84 8.99 0.88 7.46
N LYS A 85 8.43 -0.09 8.19
CA LYS A 85 7.22 0.12 9.01
C LYS A 85 7.45 1.16 10.11
N ASP A 86 8.58 1.07 10.79
CA ASP A 86 8.88 1.96 11.91
C ASP A 86 9.13 3.38 11.38
N LEU A 87 9.83 3.52 10.26
CA LEU A 87 10.08 4.81 9.60
C LEU A 87 8.79 5.49 9.14
N ILE A 88 7.86 4.73 8.55
CA ILE A 88 6.53 5.24 8.15
C ILE A 88 5.76 5.72 9.38
N ILE A 89 5.66 4.88 10.42
CA ILE A 89 4.96 5.21 11.67
C ILE A 89 5.58 6.45 12.32
N ASN A 90 6.90 6.51 12.38
CA ASN A 90 7.62 7.59 13.03
C ASN A 90 7.52 8.90 12.23
N SER A 91 7.45 8.83 10.89
CA SER A 91 7.20 9.98 10.03
C SER A 91 5.81 10.57 10.26
N VAL A 92 4.79 9.73 10.42
CA VAL A 92 3.43 10.18 10.77
C VAL A 92 3.38 10.78 12.18
N LYS A 93 4.02 10.15 13.17
CA LYS A 93 4.17 10.72 14.52
C LYS A 93 4.94 12.05 14.50
N ALA A 94 5.90 12.19 13.60
CA ALA A 94 6.65 13.41 13.34
C ALA A 94 5.84 14.49 12.63
N GLY A 95 4.62 14.21 12.18
CA GLY A 95 3.66 15.20 11.68
C GLY A 95 3.42 15.12 10.18
N ALA A 96 3.96 14.11 9.49
CA ALA A 96 3.69 13.89 8.09
C ALA A 96 2.20 13.57 7.85
N VAL A 97 1.61 14.27 6.89
CA VAL A 97 0.22 14.09 6.44
C VAL A 97 0.10 13.14 5.27
N ASP A 98 1.22 12.69 4.69
CA ASP A 98 1.27 11.61 3.68
C ASP A 98 2.64 10.93 3.61
N TYR A 99 2.66 9.70 3.08
CA TYR A 99 3.87 8.94 2.78
C TYR A 99 3.72 8.30 1.40
N ILE A 100 4.58 8.69 0.47
CA ILE A 100 4.54 8.29 -0.94
C ILE A 100 5.86 7.59 -1.28
N LEU A 101 5.74 6.40 -1.88
CA LEU A 101 6.91 5.63 -2.29
C LEU A 101 7.45 6.05 -3.64
N LYS A 102 8.78 6.08 -3.74
CA LYS A 102 9.53 6.14 -4.99
C LYS A 102 9.81 4.69 -5.46
N PRO A 103 9.69 4.39 -6.76
CA PRO A 103 9.15 5.25 -7.82
C PRO A 103 7.61 5.37 -7.73
N PHE A 104 7.08 6.52 -8.15
CA PHE A 104 5.64 6.79 -8.21
C PHE A 104 5.20 7.10 -9.65
N ARG A 105 3.92 6.84 -9.94
CA ARG A 105 3.29 7.33 -11.18
C ARG A 105 2.91 8.81 -11.00
N LEU A 106 3.00 9.58 -12.09
CA LEU A 106 2.72 11.03 -12.06
C LEU A 106 1.26 11.33 -11.69
N ASP A 107 0.32 10.56 -12.24
CA ASP A 107 -1.12 10.69 -11.95
C ASP A 107 -1.44 10.38 -10.49
N TYR A 108 -0.81 9.35 -9.94
CA TYR A 108 -0.91 9.01 -8.52
C TYR A 108 -0.42 10.16 -7.62
N LEU A 109 0.78 10.70 -7.88
CA LEU A 109 1.32 11.82 -7.10
C LEU A 109 0.39 13.05 -7.15
N LEU A 110 -0.11 13.38 -8.33
CA LEU A 110 -1.03 14.50 -8.53
C LEU A 110 -2.33 14.34 -7.72
N GLU A 111 -2.93 13.14 -7.72
CA GLU A 111 -4.13 12.85 -6.94
C GLU A 111 -3.88 13.05 -5.44
N ARG A 112 -2.74 12.55 -4.94
CA ARG A 112 -2.34 12.73 -3.54
C ARG A 112 -2.15 14.20 -3.18
N VAL A 113 -1.42 14.97 -4.01
CA VAL A 113 -1.21 16.40 -3.77
C VAL A 113 -2.52 17.17 -3.76
N LYS A 114 -3.40 16.96 -4.75
CA LYS A 114 -4.73 17.60 -4.79
C LYS A 114 -5.53 17.30 -3.53
N LYS A 115 -5.48 16.05 -3.04
CA LYS A 115 -6.14 15.64 -1.80
C LYS A 115 -5.53 16.28 -0.56
N ILE A 116 -4.21 16.30 -0.44
CA ILE A 116 -3.49 16.94 0.66
C ILE A 116 -3.87 18.43 0.73
N ILE A 117 -3.80 19.14 -0.40
CA ILE A 117 -4.06 20.58 -0.47
C ILE A 117 -5.53 20.92 -0.20
N SER A 118 -6.47 20.18 -0.79
CA SER A 118 -7.92 20.42 -0.63
C SER A 118 -8.50 20.03 0.75
N SER A 119 -7.81 19.17 1.49
CA SER A 119 -8.27 18.74 2.81
C SER A 119 -7.89 19.76 3.90
N THR A 120 -8.88 20.24 4.67
CA THR A 120 -8.66 20.69 6.06
C THR A 120 -8.08 19.53 6.88
N PRO A 121 -7.22 19.78 7.89
CA PRO A 121 -6.43 18.74 8.56
C PRO A 121 -7.31 17.67 9.21
N ARG A 122 -7.60 16.61 8.45
CA ARG A 122 -8.10 15.32 8.91
C ARG A 122 -7.10 14.26 8.46
N VAL A 123 -5.96 14.25 9.14
CA VAL A 123 -5.08 13.07 9.15
C VAL A 123 -5.87 11.95 9.82
N THR A 124 -6.34 10.95 9.08
CA THR A 124 -6.56 9.61 9.69
C THR A 124 -6.90 8.49 8.71
N VAL A 125 -7.67 8.72 7.63
CA VAL A 125 -8.28 7.58 6.92
C VAL A 125 -7.50 7.11 5.68
N SER A 126 -6.84 8.02 4.94
CA SER A 126 -6.22 7.67 3.65
C SER A 126 -4.75 7.28 3.71
N LEU A 127 -4.06 7.55 4.82
CA LEU A 127 -2.68 7.10 5.02
C LEU A 127 -2.63 5.71 5.62
N ARG A 128 -3.41 5.49 6.67
CA ARG A 128 -3.56 4.17 7.29
C ARG A 128 -3.93 3.13 6.24
N LYS A 129 -4.93 3.44 5.40
CA LYS A 129 -5.34 2.55 4.32
C LYS A 129 -4.21 2.24 3.33
N ASN A 130 -3.47 3.25 2.86
CA ASN A 130 -2.37 3.01 1.92
C ASN A 130 -1.21 2.20 2.53
N ILE A 131 -0.91 2.45 3.82
CA ILE A 131 0.13 1.72 4.55
C ILE A 131 -0.31 0.28 4.79
N GLU A 132 -1.56 0.07 5.21
CA GLU A 132 -2.16 -1.25 5.35
C GLU A 132 -2.13 -2.01 4.01
N ASP A 133 -2.59 -1.39 2.91
CA ASP A 133 -2.61 -1.98 1.57
C ASP A 133 -1.19 -2.41 1.11
N LEU A 134 -0.18 -1.59 1.43
CA LEU A 134 1.22 -1.88 1.14
C LEU A 134 1.80 -2.98 2.04
N GLU A 135 1.53 -2.93 3.36
CA GLU A 135 1.92 -3.97 4.32
C GLU A 135 1.34 -5.33 3.91
N ILE A 136 0.07 -5.36 3.48
CA ILE A 136 -0.61 -6.55 2.97
C ILE A 136 0.09 -7.05 1.71
N THR A 137 0.43 -6.16 0.77
CA THR A 137 1.11 -6.51 -0.49
C THR A 137 2.47 -7.14 -0.25
N LEU A 138 3.31 -6.51 0.59
CA LEU A 138 4.64 -7.03 0.92
C LEU A 138 4.57 -8.35 1.69
N LYS A 139 3.66 -8.44 2.66
CA LYS A 139 3.43 -9.67 3.43
C LYS A 139 2.97 -10.81 2.54
N PHE A 140 2.08 -10.53 1.59
CA PHE A 140 1.60 -11.52 0.63
C PHE A 140 2.73 -12.06 -0.24
N GLU A 141 3.57 -11.18 -0.78
CA GLU A 141 4.73 -11.56 -1.59
C GLU A 141 5.69 -12.47 -0.82
N ASP A 142 6.07 -12.09 0.40
CA ASP A 142 6.96 -12.87 1.25
C ASP A 142 6.39 -14.28 1.54
N ILE A 143 5.10 -14.36 1.89
CA ILE A 143 4.42 -15.64 2.16
C ILE A 143 4.45 -16.54 0.92
N VAL A 144 4.04 -16.03 -0.24
CA VAL A 144 3.96 -16.85 -1.47
C VAL A 144 5.36 -17.30 -1.89
N ARG A 145 6.36 -16.42 -1.84
CA ARG A 145 7.74 -16.80 -2.17
C ARG A 145 8.29 -17.87 -1.21
N LYS A 146 7.98 -17.80 0.08
CA LYS A 146 8.34 -18.84 1.06
C LYS A 146 7.66 -20.17 0.77
N GLU A 147 6.37 -20.17 0.44
CA GLU A 147 5.63 -21.40 0.12
C GLU A 147 6.05 -22.03 -1.21
N ILE A 148 6.47 -21.23 -2.21
CA ILE A 148 7.14 -21.74 -3.42
C ILE A 148 8.43 -22.47 -3.05
N LYS A 149 9.32 -21.83 -2.27
CA LYS A 149 10.59 -22.44 -1.83
C LYS A 149 10.36 -23.72 -1.05
N ARG A 150 9.38 -23.73 -0.15
CA ARG A 150 8.99 -24.91 0.62
C ARG A 150 8.51 -26.03 -0.31
N SER A 151 7.55 -25.73 -1.18
CA SER A 151 6.94 -26.68 -2.11
C SER A 151 7.96 -27.32 -3.05
N ASN A 152 8.94 -26.54 -3.52
CA ASN A 152 10.07 -27.08 -4.29
C ASN A 152 10.93 -28.07 -3.51
N ARG A 153 11.09 -27.87 -2.19
CA ARG A 153 11.90 -28.75 -1.33
C ARG A 153 11.17 -30.01 -0.89
N THR A 154 9.86 -29.92 -0.66
CA THR A 154 9.06 -31.01 -0.07
C THR A 154 8.16 -31.72 -1.08
N GLY A 155 8.00 -31.19 -2.29
CA GLY A 155 7.01 -31.66 -3.26
C GLY A 155 5.56 -31.34 -2.88
N SER A 156 5.34 -30.51 -1.85
CA SER A 156 3.99 -30.12 -1.42
C SER A 156 3.37 -29.11 -2.40
N ARG A 157 2.05 -28.95 -2.31
CA ARG A 157 1.29 -27.92 -3.04
C ARG A 157 0.74 -26.87 -2.08
N PHE A 158 0.47 -25.68 -2.60
CA PHE A 158 -0.32 -24.67 -1.91
C PHE A 158 -1.21 -23.96 -2.93
N CYS A 159 -2.26 -23.30 -2.46
CA CYS A 159 -3.13 -22.51 -3.31
C CYS A 159 -3.30 -21.10 -2.74
N VAL A 160 -3.34 -20.11 -3.62
CA VAL A 160 -3.76 -18.75 -3.30
C VAL A 160 -5.21 -18.58 -3.73
N MET A 161 -6.08 -18.15 -2.83
CA MET A 161 -7.48 -17.88 -3.10
C MET A 161 -7.81 -16.42 -2.83
N TYR A 162 -8.43 -15.75 -3.80
CA TYR A 162 -9.03 -14.43 -3.63
C TYR A 162 -10.54 -14.62 -3.41
N VAL A 163 -11.09 -13.96 -2.40
CA VAL A 163 -12.53 -14.00 -2.09
C VAL A 163 -13.06 -12.57 -2.01
N LYS A 164 -14.23 -12.36 -2.60
CA LYS A 164 -14.99 -11.11 -2.53
C LYS A 164 -16.40 -11.38 -2.01
N PHE A 165 -16.72 -10.80 -0.86
CA PHE A 165 -18.05 -10.83 -0.27
C PHE A 165 -18.94 -9.73 -0.89
N GLU A 166 -20.25 -10.02 -1.04
CA GLU A 166 -21.23 -9.05 -1.51
C GLU A 166 -21.46 -7.93 -0.49
N ASP A 167 -21.50 -8.29 0.81
CA ASP A 167 -21.60 -7.34 1.92
C ASP A 167 -20.28 -7.15 2.68
N ILE A 168 -20.22 -6.06 3.45
CA ILE A 168 -19.08 -5.70 4.29
C ILE A 168 -18.92 -6.74 5.41
N MET A 169 -17.85 -7.53 5.34
CA MET A 169 -17.51 -8.51 6.35
C MET A 169 -16.42 -7.96 7.26
N ARG A 170 -16.78 -7.46 8.46
CA ARG A 170 -15.80 -6.89 9.42
C ARG A 170 -15.24 -7.88 10.43
N ASP A 171 -15.76 -9.11 10.48
CA ASP A 171 -15.34 -10.09 11.48
C ASP A 171 -14.24 -11.02 10.93
N TYR A 172 -13.01 -10.49 10.94
CA TYR A 172 -11.79 -11.23 10.58
C TYR A 172 -11.61 -12.49 11.44
N GLU A 173 -11.97 -12.46 12.72
CA GLU A 173 -11.80 -13.60 13.62
C GLU A 173 -12.76 -14.74 13.29
N THR A 174 -13.98 -14.42 12.85
CA THR A 174 -14.91 -15.43 12.34
C THR A 174 -14.40 -16.05 11.03
N ILE A 175 -13.86 -15.26 10.11
CA ILE A 175 -13.26 -15.78 8.86
C ILE A 175 -12.07 -16.70 9.19
N LYS A 176 -11.19 -16.30 10.10
CA LYS A 176 -9.98 -17.08 10.44
C LYS A 176 -10.29 -18.49 10.96
N LYS A 177 -11.44 -18.70 11.62
CA LYS A 177 -11.88 -20.01 12.14
C LYS A 177 -12.13 -21.07 11.06
N PHE A 178 -12.28 -20.69 9.79
CA PHE A 178 -12.46 -21.66 8.69
C PHE A 178 -11.14 -22.28 8.21
N PHE A 179 -10.01 -21.65 8.55
CA PHE A 179 -8.69 -21.97 8.03
C PHE A 179 -7.81 -22.63 9.08
N ARG A 180 -6.76 -23.34 8.64
CA ARG A 180 -5.78 -23.95 9.54
C ARG A 180 -4.86 -22.87 10.09
N GLU A 181 -4.18 -23.17 11.20
CA GLU A 181 -3.18 -22.27 11.77
C GLU A 181 -2.02 -21.98 10.80
N THR A 182 -1.72 -22.93 9.91
CA THR A 182 -0.70 -22.79 8.86
C THR A 182 -1.17 -22.01 7.64
N ASP A 183 -2.46 -21.67 7.54
CA ASP A 183 -3.00 -20.89 6.44
C ASP A 183 -2.92 -19.40 6.77
N TYR A 184 -2.67 -18.59 5.73
CA TYR A 184 -2.58 -17.14 5.89
C TYR A 184 -3.86 -16.47 5.39
N VAL A 185 -4.43 -15.58 6.21
CA VAL A 185 -5.57 -14.74 5.86
C VAL A 185 -5.11 -13.29 5.79
N LEU A 186 -5.32 -12.64 4.64
CA LEU A 186 -4.88 -11.29 4.35
C LEU A 186 -6.08 -10.45 3.90
N PRO A 187 -6.63 -9.56 4.75
CA PRO A 187 -7.71 -8.67 4.35
C PRO A 187 -7.17 -7.62 3.37
N ILE A 188 -7.65 -7.57 2.12
CA ILE A 188 -7.27 -6.54 1.14
C ILE A 188 -8.16 -5.30 1.28
N SER A 189 -9.43 -5.51 1.65
CA SER A 189 -10.38 -4.45 1.95
C SER A 189 -11.46 -4.96 2.90
N ALA A 190 -12.49 -4.16 3.17
CA ALA A 190 -13.58 -4.54 4.08
C ALA A 190 -14.46 -5.69 3.56
N SER A 191 -14.33 -6.09 2.30
CA SER A 191 -15.10 -7.18 1.69
C SER A 191 -14.24 -8.08 0.79
N GLU A 192 -12.93 -7.88 0.74
CA GLU A 192 -12.03 -8.61 -0.15
C GLU A 192 -10.84 -9.18 0.63
N TYR A 193 -10.53 -10.44 0.40
CA TYR A 193 -9.54 -11.20 1.16
C TYR A 193 -8.68 -12.07 0.24
N LEU A 194 -7.39 -12.16 0.56
CA LEU A 194 -6.47 -13.16 0.04
C LEU A 194 -6.20 -14.23 1.08
N PHE A 195 -6.23 -15.48 0.64
CA PHE A 195 -5.91 -16.65 1.45
C PHE A 195 -4.75 -17.39 0.82
N VAL A 196 -3.75 -17.75 1.61
CA VAL A 196 -2.71 -18.69 1.19
C VAL A 196 -2.93 -19.99 1.95
N LEU A 197 -3.50 -20.97 1.26
CA LEU A 197 -3.82 -22.28 1.79
C LEU A 197 -2.62 -23.21 1.63
N THR A 198 -1.97 -23.51 2.74
CA THR A 198 -0.73 -24.30 2.74
C THR A 198 -1.03 -25.79 2.72
N LEU A 199 -0.07 -26.58 2.22
CA LEU A 199 -0.16 -28.05 2.15
C LEU A 199 -1.47 -28.56 1.51
N THR A 200 -1.91 -27.86 0.46
CA THR A 200 -3.24 -28.01 -0.12
C THR A 200 -3.16 -27.96 -1.65
N GLY A 201 -3.92 -28.86 -2.29
CA GLY A 201 -4.26 -28.77 -3.72
C GLY A 201 -5.74 -28.38 -3.90
N LYS A 202 -6.29 -28.58 -5.10
CA LYS A 202 -7.69 -28.17 -5.42
C LYS A 202 -8.75 -28.66 -4.41
N HIS A 203 -8.61 -29.88 -3.90
CA HIS A 203 -9.53 -30.45 -2.89
C HIS A 203 -9.61 -29.66 -1.57
N GLY A 204 -8.53 -29.00 -1.14
CA GLY A 204 -8.57 -28.20 0.09
C GLY A 204 -9.29 -26.87 -0.09
N ILE A 205 -9.29 -26.31 -1.31
CA ILE A 205 -10.10 -25.15 -1.68
C ILE A 205 -11.58 -25.51 -1.54
N GLU A 206 -12.02 -26.63 -2.14
CA GLU A 206 -13.41 -27.10 -2.07
C GLU A 206 -13.88 -27.33 -0.62
N ALA A 207 -13.01 -27.90 0.22
CA ALA A 207 -13.33 -28.12 1.63
C ALA A 207 -13.46 -26.82 2.43
N VAL A 208 -12.67 -25.78 2.10
CA VAL A 208 -12.78 -24.46 2.72
C VAL A 208 -14.03 -23.73 2.22
N THR A 209 -14.25 -23.69 0.92
CA THR A 209 -15.37 -22.96 0.32
C THR A 209 -16.70 -23.57 0.74
N ARG A 210 -16.80 -24.90 0.83
CA ARG A 210 -17.97 -25.59 1.38
C ARG A 210 -18.24 -25.19 2.84
N ARG A 211 -17.22 -25.23 3.71
CA ARG A 211 -17.36 -24.81 5.12
C ARG A 211 -17.77 -23.34 5.26
N MET A 212 -17.26 -22.47 4.39
CA MET A 212 -17.67 -21.07 4.33
C MET A 212 -19.13 -20.95 3.91
N LYS A 213 -19.58 -21.63 2.84
CA LYS A 213 -20.98 -21.64 2.39
C LYS A 213 -21.95 -22.20 3.44
N GLU A 214 -21.55 -23.20 4.21
CA GLU A 214 -22.39 -23.83 5.25
C GLU A 214 -22.59 -22.93 6.48
N LYS A 215 -21.59 -22.09 6.82
CA LYS A 215 -21.54 -21.36 8.08
C LYS A 215 -21.67 -19.85 7.94
N LEU A 216 -21.46 -19.31 6.74
CA LEU A 216 -21.67 -17.91 6.44
C LEU A 216 -23.00 -17.78 5.70
N SER A 217 -23.87 -16.89 6.20
CA SER A 217 -25.09 -16.47 5.50
C SER A 217 -24.80 -15.58 4.29
N GLU A 218 -23.57 -15.07 4.21
CA GLU A 218 -23.14 -14.10 3.21
C GLU A 218 -22.85 -14.73 1.84
N ARG A 219 -23.24 -14.01 0.79
CA ARG A 219 -22.88 -14.36 -0.58
C ARG A 219 -21.46 -13.88 -0.87
N PHE A 220 -20.67 -14.76 -1.49
CA PHE A 220 -19.32 -14.44 -1.90
C PHE A 220 -18.97 -15.10 -3.22
N SER A 221 -18.08 -14.43 -3.95
CA SER A 221 -17.39 -14.97 -5.12
C SER A 221 -15.94 -15.26 -4.75
N TYR A 222 -15.32 -16.23 -5.41
CA TYR A 222 -13.92 -16.52 -5.20
C TYR A 222 -13.24 -17.01 -6.47
N THR A 223 -11.94 -16.82 -6.52
CA THR A 223 -11.06 -17.41 -7.53
C THR A 223 -9.78 -17.86 -6.86
N TYR A 224 -9.03 -18.77 -7.48
CA TYR A 224 -7.81 -19.29 -6.88
C TYR A 224 -6.80 -19.70 -7.94
N VAL A 225 -5.56 -19.90 -7.50
CA VAL A 225 -4.40 -20.36 -8.28
C VAL A 225 -3.66 -21.37 -7.40
N CYS A 226 -3.33 -22.54 -7.93
CA CYS A 226 -2.59 -23.56 -7.20
C CYS A 226 -1.18 -23.76 -7.77
N TYR A 227 -0.19 -23.73 -6.90
CA TYR A 227 1.20 -24.04 -7.25
C TYR A 227 1.44 -25.55 -7.26
N PRO A 228 2.20 -26.10 -8.23
CA PRO A 228 2.81 -25.43 -9.38
C PRO A 228 1.93 -25.42 -10.64
N ASP A 229 0.72 -25.97 -10.56
CA ASP A 229 -0.12 -26.30 -11.72
C ASP A 229 -0.58 -25.05 -12.49
N ASP A 230 -0.84 -23.94 -11.80
CA ASP A 230 -1.34 -22.68 -12.36
C ASP A 230 -0.26 -21.57 -12.41
N GLY A 231 1.00 -21.90 -12.10
CA GLY A 231 2.12 -20.96 -12.09
C GLY A 231 3.30 -21.48 -11.26
N LYS A 232 4.52 -21.28 -11.76
CA LYS A 232 5.77 -21.78 -11.16
C LYS A 232 6.61 -20.68 -10.49
N THR A 233 6.32 -19.42 -10.78
CA THR A 233 6.95 -18.26 -10.15
C THR A 233 5.91 -17.40 -9.43
N TYR A 234 6.37 -16.48 -8.57
CA TYR A 234 5.46 -15.52 -7.94
C TYR A 234 4.74 -14.68 -9.00
N GLU A 235 5.48 -14.20 -10.00
CA GLU A 235 4.98 -13.34 -11.06
C GLU A 235 3.91 -14.05 -11.90
N GLU A 236 4.11 -15.33 -12.23
CA GLU A 236 3.13 -16.16 -12.92
C GLU A 236 1.86 -16.40 -12.08
N ILE A 237 2.01 -16.65 -10.78
CA ILE A 237 0.87 -16.81 -9.86
C ILE A 237 0.05 -15.52 -9.82
N ILE A 238 0.70 -14.36 -9.68
CA ILE A 238 0.02 -13.06 -9.64
C ILE A 238 -0.67 -12.76 -10.97
N LEU A 239 0.00 -12.99 -12.10
CA LEU A 239 -0.57 -12.75 -13.41
C LEU A 239 -1.82 -13.61 -13.64
N THR A 240 -1.73 -14.91 -13.31
CA THR A 240 -2.85 -15.85 -13.44
C THR A 240 -4.00 -15.49 -12.52
N LEU A 241 -3.70 -15.09 -11.27
CA LEU A 241 -4.73 -14.67 -10.32
C LEU A 241 -5.47 -13.42 -10.83
N LYS A 242 -4.73 -12.42 -11.33
CA LYS A 242 -5.30 -11.20 -11.91
C LYS A 242 -6.15 -11.49 -13.15
N ASP A 243 -5.69 -12.35 -14.06
CA ASP A 243 -6.46 -12.75 -15.24
C ASP A 243 -7.78 -13.44 -14.84
N ARG A 244 -7.73 -14.33 -13.83
CA ARG A 244 -8.93 -14.99 -13.30
C ARG A 244 -9.87 -14.05 -12.55
N MET A 245 -9.35 -12.98 -11.93
CA MET A 245 -10.18 -11.93 -11.31
C MET A 245 -10.86 -11.04 -12.35
N ALA A 246 -10.20 -10.78 -13.49
CA ALA A 246 -10.73 -9.94 -14.55
C ALA A 246 -11.79 -10.65 -15.42
N LYS A 247 -11.80 -11.98 -15.42
CA LYS A 247 -12.82 -12.79 -16.09
C LYS A 247 -13.98 -13.04 -15.13
N PRO A 248 -15.17 -12.42 -15.33
CA PRO A 248 -16.34 -12.80 -14.55
C PRO A 248 -16.63 -14.27 -14.84
N ARG A 249 -16.38 -15.15 -13.87
CA ARG A 249 -16.94 -16.51 -13.94
C ARG A 249 -18.44 -16.35 -13.84
N GLY A 250 -19.13 -16.62 -14.94
CA GLY A 250 -20.56 -16.83 -14.94
C GLY A 250 -20.91 -17.90 -13.91
N ASN A 251 -21.97 -17.65 -13.15
CA ASN A 251 -22.66 -18.53 -12.22
C ASN A 251 -22.20 -20.00 -12.27
N GLU A 252 -21.43 -20.41 -11.28
CA GLU A 252 -21.47 -21.81 -10.85
C GLU A 252 -22.46 -21.86 -9.68
N SER A 253 -23.62 -22.42 -10.02
CA SER A 253 -24.78 -22.66 -9.14
C SER A 253 -24.46 -23.60 -7.98
#